data_AF-A0A1M6ZDX3-F1
#
_entry.id   AF-A0A1M6ZDX3-F1
#
_cell.length_a   1.000
_cell.length_b   1.000
_cell.length_c   1.000
_cell.angle_alpha   90.00
_cell.angle_beta   90.00
_cell.angle_gamma   90.00
#
_symmetry.space_group_name_H-M   'P 1'
#
loop_
_entity.id
_entity.type
_entity.pdbx_description
1 polymer ?
#
loop_
_entity_poly.entity_id
_entity_poly.type
_entity_poly.pdbx_seq_one_letter_code
_entity_poly.pdbx_strand_id
1 'polypeptide(L)'
;MKVISLPNNIYLLYTYSEETKTGVAEDLVSSFFGKKIMIEKGNNGEPFIKDSEYYISISHSRHLVICAVSLRPIGIDIEWKREINQKCYPFINRLYGHIMPVHNVNDWVKLEAMVKLLKLKLINAYQSEIDISSVYFKEINIDDEYACAICNKK
;
A
#
# COMPACT_ATOMS: atom_id res chain seq x y z
N MET A 1 -5.91 10.57 14.00
CA MET A 1 -4.73 9.93 13.36
C MET A 1 -4.02 9.05 14.38
N LYS A 2 -3.66 7.83 13.99
CA LYS A 2 -2.75 6.94 14.72
C LYS A 2 -1.45 6.78 13.91
N VAL A 3 -0.33 6.55 14.59
CA VAL A 3 1.00 6.42 13.98
C VAL A 3 1.70 5.17 14.51
N ILE A 4 2.24 4.34 13.61
CA ILE A 4 3.13 3.23 13.95
C ILE A 4 4.51 3.56 13.38
N SER A 5 5.52 3.64 14.25
CA SER A 5 6.92 3.79 13.85
C SER A 5 7.57 2.42 13.66
N LEU A 6 8.21 2.22 12.51
CA LEU A 6 8.95 1.02 12.16
C LEU A 6 10.45 1.36 11.98
N PRO A 7 11.35 0.38 11.99
CA PRO A 7 12.76 0.61 11.68
C PRO A 7 12.97 1.30 10.32
N ASN A 8 14.14 1.90 10.12
CA ASN A 8 14.54 2.57 8.87
C ASN A 8 13.70 3.80 8.49
N ASN A 9 13.19 4.55 9.48
CA ASN A 9 12.41 5.78 9.28
C ASN A 9 11.12 5.54 8.46
N ILE A 10 10.45 4.42 8.71
CA ILE A 10 9.15 4.11 8.11
C ILE A 10 8.07 4.43 9.15
N TYR A 11 7.05 5.18 8.73
CA TYR A 11 5.91 5.55 9.55
C TYR A 11 4.62 5.13 8.87
N LEU A 12 3.70 4.49 9.60
CA LEU A 12 2.37 4.16 9.12
C LEU A 12 1.35 5.07 9.79
N LEU A 13 0.72 5.93 9.00
CA LEU A 13 -0.30 6.87 9.42
C LEU A 13 -1.65 6.30 9.05
N TYR A 14 -2.56 6.15 10.00
CA TYR A 14 -3.88 5.61 9.70
C TYR A 14 -5.00 6.21 10.53
N THR A 15 -6.22 6.09 10.01
CA THR A 15 -7.44 6.46 10.70
C THR A 15 -8.60 5.59 10.26
N TYR A 16 -9.60 5.47 11.13
CA TYR A 16 -10.90 4.96 10.73
C TYR A 16 -11.74 6.13 10.20
N SER A 17 -12.43 5.95 9.09
CA SER A 17 -13.30 6.92 8.43
C SER A 17 -14.53 6.19 7.89
N GLU A 18 -15.73 6.58 8.33
CA GLU A 18 -16.98 5.93 7.89
C GLU A 18 -17.38 6.29 6.46
N GLU A 19 -16.84 7.39 5.93
CA GLU A 19 -17.09 7.85 4.56
C GLU A 19 -15.76 7.89 3.80
N THR A 20 -15.81 7.55 2.50
CA THR A 20 -14.75 7.80 1.51
C THR A 20 -14.63 9.31 1.28
N LYS A 21 -14.24 10.05 2.31
CA LYS A 21 -13.94 11.47 2.19
C LYS A 21 -12.66 11.60 1.37
N THR A 22 -12.76 12.34 0.27
CA THR A 22 -11.57 12.82 -0.43
C THR A 22 -10.74 13.66 0.54
N GLY A 23 -9.41 13.53 0.51
CA GLY A 23 -8.53 14.33 1.38
C GLY A 23 -8.04 13.65 2.67
N VAL A 24 -8.56 12.47 3.05
CA VAL A 24 -8.15 11.83 4.32
C VAL A 24 -6.66 11.51 4.36
N ALA A 25 -6.07 11.11 3.23
CA ALA A 25 -4.63 10.83 3.17
C ALA A 25 -3.80 12.13 3.27
N GLU A 26 -4.23 13.21 2.63
CA GLU A 26 -3.64 14.53 2.76
C GLU A 26 -3.70 15.04 4.20
N ASP A 27 -4.82 14.81 4.91
CA ASP A 27 -4.98 15.16 6.32
C ASP A 27 -4.02 14.36 7.22
N LEU A 28 -3.90 13.04 7.00
CA LEU A 28 -2.94 12.19 7.71
C LEU A 28 -1.51 12.72 7.55
N VAL A 29 -1.09 12.96 6.31
CA VAL A 29 0.27 13.41 5.98
C VAL A 29 0.51 14.84 6.51
N SER A 30 -0.46 15.74 6.35
CA SER A 30 -0.35 17.11 6.84
C SER A 30 -0.23 17.17 8.37
N SER A 31 -1.03 16.34 9.07
CA SER A 31 -0.96 16.22 10.51
C SER A 31 0.38 15.67 10.98
N PHE A 32 0.97 14.71 10.26
CA PHE A 32 2.28 14.14 10.59
C PHE A 32 3.42 15.15 10.42
N PHE A 33 3.43 15.93 9.33
CA PHE A 33 4.47 16.92 9.06
C PHE A 33 4.25 18.27 9.76
N GLY A 34 3.13 18.46 10.46
CA GLY A 34 2.79 19.71 11.14
C GLY A 34 2.56 20.90 10.21
N LYS A 35 2.32 20.63 8.92
CA LYS A 35 2.06 21.66 7.89
C LYS A 35 1.14 21.10 6.83
N LYS A 36 0.46 21.98 6.09
CA LYS A 36 -0.35 21.56 4.94
C LYS A 36 0.54 20.91 3.88
N ILE A 37 0.24 19.66 3.54
CA ILE A 37 0.87 18.89 2.48
C ILE A 37 -0.15 18.65 1.38
N MET A 38 0.27 18.84 0.12
CA MET A 38 -0.52 18.44 -1.04
C MET A 38 0.07 17.17 -1.63
N ILE A 39 -0.79 16.20 -1.89
CA ILE A 39 -0.43 14.96 -2.57
C ILE A 39 -0.77 15.12 -4.05
N GLU A 40 0.24 14.93 -4.89
CA GLU A 40 0.11 14.92 -6.34
C GLU A 40 0.10 13.47 -6.86
N LYS A 41 -0.30 13.30 -8.13
CA LYS A 41 -0.34 11.98 -8.79
C LYS A 41 0.72 11.91 -9.87
N GLY A 42 1.52 10.84 -9.85
CA GLY A 42 2.50 10.56 -10.88
C GLY A 42 1.86 10.00 -12.15
N ASN A 43 2.71 9.59 -13.10
CA ASN A 43 2.27 9.15 -14.43
C ASN A 43 1.34 7.93 -14.39
N ASN A 44 1.51 7.07 -13.39
CA ASN A 44 0.68 5.87 -13.21
C ASN A 44 -0.41 6.09 -12.16
N GLY A 45 -0.60 7.31 -11.69
CA GLY A 45 -1.59 7.67 -10.68
C GLY A 45 -1.13 7.45 -9.24
N GLU A 46 0.13 7.04 -9.04
CA GLU A 46 0.73 6.85 -7.74
C GLU A 46 0.85 8.18 -6.98
N PRO A 47 0.54 8.24 -5.67
CA PRO A 47 0.63 9.46 -4.90
C PRO A 47 2.09 9.83 -4.60
N PHE A 48 2.43 11.11 -4.64
CA PHE A 48 3.71 11.62 -4.16
C PHE A 48 3.56 13.02 -3.54
N ILE A 49 4.52 13.42 -2.71
CA ILE A 49 4.59 14.77 -2.16
C ILE A 49 5.61 15.54 -3.02
N LYS A 50 5.16 16.62 -3.65
CA LYS A 50 6.05 17.47 -4.46
C LYS A 50 7.11 18.14 -3.58
N ASP A 51 8.33 18.23 -4.11
CA ASP A 51 9.48 18.86 -3.45
C ASP A 51 9.80 18.28 -2.04
N SER A 52 9.54 16.99 -1.85
CA SER A 52 9.80 16.25 -0.61
C SER A 52 10.75 15.09 -0.85
N GLU A 53 11.62 14.81 0.13
CA GLU A 53 12.47 13.61 0.16
C GLU A 53 11.70 12.34 0.58
N TYR A 54 10.48 12.50 1.11
CA TYR A 54 9.66 11.40 1.59
C TYR A 54 8.86 10.76 0.45
N TYR A 55 8.97 9.44 0.36
CA TYR A 55 8.10 8.58 -0.40
C TYR A 55 6.84 8.28 0.41
N ILE A 56 5.70 8.26 -0.28
CA ILE A 56 4.43 7.83 0.30
C ILE A 56 3.80 6.70 -0.50
N SER A 57 3.02 5.87 0.18
CA SER A 57 2.14 4.90 -0.45
C SER A 57 0.83 4.86 0.34
N ILE A 58 -0.30 4.84 -0.37
CA ILE A 58 -1.62 4.95 0.24
C ILE A 58 -2.41 3.68 -0.08
N SER A 59 -3.16 3.19 0.89
CA SER A 59 -4.20 2.20 0.67
C SER A 59 -5.42 2.51 1.54
N HIS A 60 -6.56 2.00 1.14
CA HIS A 60 -7.75 2.02 1.95
C HIS A 60 -8.62 0.81 1.64
N SER A 61 -9.27 0.29 2.66
CA SER A 61 -10.33 -0.71 2.51
C SER A 61 -11.37 -0.46 3.58
N ARG A 62 -12.65 -0.53 3.18
CA ARG A 62 -13.81 -0.23 4.04
C ARG A 62 -13.64 1.08 4.80
N HIS A 63 -13.48 1.00 6.11
CA HIS A 63 -13.43 2.15 7.01
C HIS A 63 -12.00 2.55 7.36
N LEU A 64 -10.97 1.92 6.80
CA LEU A 64 -9.59 2.18 7.19
C LEU A 64 -8.82 2.78 6.02
N VAL A 65 -8.24 3.96 6.25
CA VAL A 65 -7.30 4.61 5.33
C VAL A 65 -5.93 4.60 5.97
N ILE A 66 -4.93 4.16 5.21
CA ILE A 66 -3.53 4.10 5.64
C ILE A 66 -2.60 4.77 4.63
N CYS A 67 -1.61 5.48 5.14
CA CYS A 67 -0.50 6.05 4.39
C CYS A 67 0.81 5.61 5.03
N ALA A 68 1.66 4.93 4.26
CA ALA A 68 3.05 4.68 4.64
C ALA A 68 3.91 5.87 4.18
N VAL A 69 4.80 6.33 5.05
CA VAL A 69 5.75 7.43 4.82
C VAL A 69 7.17 6.92 5.09
N SER A 70 8.10 7.17 4.18
CA SER A 70 9.47 6.64 4.25
C SER A 70 10.47 7.54 3.53
N LEU A 71 11.74 7.52 3.93
CA LEU A 71 12.86 8.14 3.18
C LEU A 71 13.34 7.30 1.98
N ARG A 72 12.77 6.10 1.80
CA ARG A 72 13.05 5.19 0.68
C ARG A 72 11.73 4.76 0.01
N PRO A 73 11.76 4.35 -1.27
CA PRO A 73 10.57 3.81 -1.94
C PRO A 73 9.91 2.73 -1.10
N ILE A 74 8.59 2.88 -0.89
CA ILE A 74 7.75 2.07 -0.03
C ILE A 74 6.45 1.78 -0.78
N GLY A 75 5.90 0.59 -0.60
CA GLY A 75 4.55 0.25 -0.98
C GLY A 75 3.77 -0.25 0.23
N ILE A 76 2.49 0.11 0.33
CA ILE A 76 1.59 -0.43 1.34
C ILE A 76 0.26 -0.84 0.73
N ASP A 77 -0.28 -1.93 1.23
CA ASP A 77 -1.65 -2.30 0.96
C ASP A 77 -2.37 -2.80 2.21
N ILE A 78 -3.68 -2.55 2.25
CA ILE A 78 -4.58 -3.02 3.29
C ILE A 78 -5.90 -3.43 2.68
N GLU A 79 -6.40 -4.60 3.08
CA GLU A 79 -7.63 -5.17 2.55
C GLU A 79 -8.44 -5.80 3.69
N TRP A 80 -9.75 -5.57 3.71
CA TRP A 80 -10.64 -6.25 4.63
C TRP A 80 -10.71 -7.73 4.27
N LYS A 81 -10.47 -8.63 5.23
CA LYS A 81 -10.23 -10.06 4.95
C LYS A 81 -11.38 -10.78 4.22
N ARG A 82 -12.60 -10.21 4.25
CA ARG A 82 -13.80 -10.75 3.60
C ARG A 82 -14.09 -10.12 2.23
N GLU A 83 -13.26 -9.22 1.76
CA GLU A 83 -13.50 -8.46 0.53
C GLU A 83 -13.28 -9.31 -0.73
N ILE A 84 -12.25 -10.17 -0.72
CA ILE A 84 -11.94 -11.04 -1.85
C ILE A 84 -12.59 -12.41 -1.67
N ASN A 85 -13.47 -12.77 -2.60
CA ASN A 85 -14.05 -14.10 -2.66
C ASN A 85 -12.97 -15.13 -3.03
N GLN A 86 -12.89 -16.27 -2.33
CA GLN A 86 -11.90 -17.32 -2.60
C GLN A 86 -11.93 -17.82 -4.06
N LYS A 87 -13.08 -17.73 -4.73
CA LYS A 87 -13.23 -18.10 -6.16
C LYS A 87 -12.46 -17.17 -7.11
N CYS A 88 -11.99 -16.02 -6.65
CA CYS A 88 -11.18 -15.10 -7.45
C CYS A 88 -9.71 -15.54 -7.56
N TYR A 89 -9.19 -16.32 -6.61
CA TYR A 89 -7.76 -16.67 -6.60
C TYR A 89 -7.27 -17.43 -7.83
N PRO A 90 -8.02 -18.38 -8.44
CA PRO A 90 -7.61 -18.99 -9.70
C PRO A 90 -7.42 -17.96 -10.84
N PHE A 91 -8.31 -16.97 -10.93
CA PHE A 91 -8.19 -15.89 -11.92
C PHE A 91 -7.00 -14.98 -11.63
N ILE A 92 -6.82 -14.58 -10.37
CA ILE A 92 -5.67 -13.78 -9.93
C ILE A 92 -4.37 -14.50 -10.27
N ASN A 93 -4.26 -15.79 -9.94
CA ASN A 93 -3.06 -16.58 -10.25
C ASN A 93 -2.82 -16.78 -11.74
N ARG A 94 -3.87 -16.86 -12.57
CA ARG A 94 -3.71 -16.88 -14.02
C ARG A 94 -3.01 -15.61 -14.54
N LEU A 95 -3.25 -14.46 -13.91
CA LEU A 95 -2.65 -13.19 -14.30
C LEU A 95 -1.30 -12.95 -13.63
N TYR A 96 -1.22 -13.10 -12.31
CA TYR A 96 -0.08 -12.64 -11.50
C TYR A 96 0.73 -13.77 -10.86
N GLY A 97 0.32 -15.04 -11.01
CA GLY A 97 0.96 -16.17 -10.36
C GLY A 97 2.42 -16.39 -10.78
N HIS A 98 2.80 -15.89 -11.96
CA HIS A 98 4.19 -15.88 -12.44
C HIS A 98 5.09 -14.90 -11.67
N ILE A 99 4.50 -13.87 -11.05
CA ILE A 99 5.19 -12.92 -10.16
C ILE A 99 5.20 -13.48 -8.75
N MET A 100 4.00 -13.81 -8.24
CA MET A 100 3.80 -14.36 -6.91
C MET A 100 2.47 -15.13 -6.85
N PRO A 101 2.47 -16.39 -6.40
CA PRO A 101 1.23 -17.11 -6.11
C PRO A 101 0.40 -16.41 -5.03
N VAL A 102 -0.92 -16.34 -5.24
CA VAL A 102 -1.88 -15.71 -4.31
C VAL A 102 -2.89 -16.75 -3.85
N HIS A 103 -2.81 -17.19 -2.60
CA HIS A 103 -3.71 -18.22 -2.04
C HIS A 103 -4.73 -17.66 -1.06
N ASN A 104 -4.45 -16.48 -0.50
CA ASN A 104 -5.29 -15.81 0.47
C ASN A 104 -5.10 -14.29 0.38
N VAL A 105 -5.85 -13.55 1.19
CA VAL A 105 -5.79 -12.08 1.22
C VAL A 105 -4.44 -11.52 1.69
N ASN A 106 -3.68 -12.23 2.53
CA ASN A 106 -2.34 -11.79 2.93
C ASN A 106 -1.36 -11.84 1.74
N ASP A 107 -1.49 -12.83 0.86
CA ASP A 107 -0.70 -12.88 -0.38
C ASP A 107 -1.14 -11.75 -1.33
N TRP A 108 -2.44 -11.46 -1.39
CA TRP A 108 -2.97 -10.37 -2.21
C TRP A 108 -2.38 -9.01 -1.81
N VAL A 109 -2.44 -8.65 -0.53
CA VAL A 109 -1.91 -7.35 -0.06
C VAL A 109 -0.40 -7.25 -0.25
N LYS A 110 0.34 -8.37 -0.23
CA LYS A 110 1.77 -8.37 -0.59
C LYS A 110 1.97 -8.04 -2.06
N LEU A 111 1.21 -8.69 -2.96
CA LEU A 111 1.29 -8.41 -4.40
C LEU A 111 0.97 -6.94 -4.68
N GLU A 112 -0.13 -6.41 -4.13
CA GLU A 112 -0.52 -5.01 -4.35
C GLU A 112 0.47 -4.02 -3.73
N ALA A 113 0.99 -4.29 -2.53
CA ALA A 113 2.03 -3.45 -1.94
C ALA A 113 3.28 -3.41 -2.82
N MET A 114 3.69 -4.53 -3.43
CA MET A 114 4.80 -4.54 -4.38
C MET A 114 4.50 -3.76 -5.65
N VAL A 115 3.31 -3.93 -6.24
CA VAL A 115 2.89 -3.18 -7.43
C VAL A 115 2.93 -1.67 -7.15
N LYS A 116 2.49 -1.25 -5.96
CA LYS A 116 2.57 0.16 -5.50
C LYS A 116 4.00 0.63 -5.28
N LEU A 117 4.88 -0.19 -4.68
CA LEU A 117 6.31 0.11 -4.55
C LEU A 117 6.96 0.39 -5.91
N LEU A 118 6.60 -0.41 -6.92
CA LEU A 118 7.11 -0.29 -8.29
C LEU A 118 6.44 0.83 -9.09
N LYS A 119 5.47 1.54 -8.49
CA LYS A 119 4.68 2.60 -9.14
C LYS A 119 3.98 2.11 -10.41
N LEU A 120 3.50 0.87 -10.40
CA LEU A 120 2.78 0.26 -11.51
C LEU A 120 1.28 0.25 -11.22
N LYS A 121 0.47 0.18 -12.29
CA LYS A 121 -0.90 -0.31 -12.19
C LYS A 121 -0.89 -1.83 -12.31
N LEU A 122 -1.90 -2.49 -11.77
CA LEU A 122 -2.10 -3.93 -11.92
C LEU A 122 -2.03 -4.39 -13.39
N ILE A 123 -2.64 -3.62 -14.31
CA ILE A 123 -2.62 -3.92 -15.75
C ILE A 123 -1.19 -3.93 -16.34
N ASN A 124 -0.29 -3.12 -15.81
CA ASN A 124 1.11 -3.10 -16.24
C ASN A 124 1.92 -4.19 -15.53
N ALA A 125 1.59 -4.49 -14.28
CA ALA A 125 2.31 -5.48 -13.49
C ALA A 125 2.24 -6.89 -14.09
N TYR A 126 1.07 -7.37 -14.52
CA TYR A 126 0.97 -8.73 -15.10
C TYR A 126 1.71 -8.90 -16.43
N GLN A 127 2.10 -7.80 -17.08
CA GLN A 127 2.86 -7.81 -18.34
C GLN A 127 4.37 -7.65 -18.10
N SER A 128 4.78 -7.44 -16.85
CA SER A 128 6.16 -7.10 -16.51
C SER A 128 6.90 -8.30 -15.91
N GLU A 129 8.18 -8.42 -16.23
CA GLU A 129 9.07 -9.30 -15.47
C GLU A 129 9.48 -8.59 -14.18
N ILE A 130 8.97 -9.07 -13.05
CA ILE A 130 9.23 -8.51 -11.73
C ILE A 130 10.09 -9.47 -10.91
N ASP A 131 11.28 -9.03 -10.53
CA ASP A 131 12.15 -9.79 -9.62
C ASP A 131 11.70 -9.62 -8.16
N ILE A 132 10.89 -10.55 -7.68
CA ILE A 132 10.43 -10.62 -6.29
C ILE A 132 11.58 -10.80 -5.28
N SER A 133 12.73 -11.33 -5.72
CA SER A 133 13.87 -11.53 -4.83
C SER A 133 14.52 -10.22 -4.41
N SER A 134 14.23 -9.11 -5.11
CA SER A 134 14.75 -7.77 -4.82
C SER A 134 13.99 -7.00 -3.73
N VAL A 135 12.87 -7.54 -3.22
CA VAL A 135 12.00 -6.86 -2.26
C VAL A 135 11.84 -7.62 -0.94
N TYR A 136 11.51 -6.89 0.11
CA TYR A 136 11.19 -7.39 1.44
C TYR A 136 9.74 -7.03 1.80
N PHE A 137 8.99 -8.01 2.30
CA PHE A 137 7.63 -7.84 2.79
C PHE A 137 7.60 -7.88 4.31
N LYS A 138 6.74 -7.05 4.91
CA LYS A 138 6.39 -7.16 6.32
C LYS A 138 4.88 -7.03 6.49
N GLU A 139 4.28 -8.06 7.07
CA GLU A 139 2.88 -8.01 7.51
C GLU A 139 2.77 -7.14 8.76
N ILE A 140 1.72 -6.32 8.80
CA ILE A 140 1.44 -5.40 9.90
C ILE A 140 0.06 -5.74 10.44
N ASN A 141 -0.04 -6.04 11.73
CA ASN A 141 -1.35 -6.13 12.36
C ASN A 141 -1.77 -4.74 12.83
N ILE A 142 -2.74 -4.14 12.13
CA ILE A 142 -3.37 -2.88 12.50
C ILE A 142 -4.72 -3.14 13.19
N ASP A 143 -5.43 -4.13 12.66
CA ASP A 143 -6.77 -4.54 13.03
C ASP A 143 -6.96 -5.99 12.55
N ASP A 144 -7.51 -6.86 13.39
CA ASP A 144 -7.62 -8.29 13.10
C ASP A 144 -8.58 -8.61 11.95
N GLU A 145 -9.46 -7.67 11.56
CA GLU A 145 -10.34 -7.83 10.40
C GLU A 145 -9.66 -7.53 9.05
N TYR A 146 -8.46 -6.96 9.07
CA TYR A 146 -7.73 -6.53 7.88
C TYR A 146 -6.45 -7.33 7.70
N ALA A 147 -6.08 -7.57 6.44
CA ALA A 147 -4.73 -7.95 6.07
C ALA A 147 -4.00 -6.68 5.67
N CYS A 148 -2.78 -6.48 6.15
CA CYS A 148 -1.95 -5.33 5.76
C CYS A 148 -0.51 -5.78 5.56
N ALA A 149 0.10 -5.33 4.47
CA ALA A 149 1.51 -5.55 4.20
C ALA A 149 2.19 -4.27 3.71
N ILE A 150 3.44 -4.11 4.13
CA ILE A 150 4.38 -3.17 3.51
C ILE A 150 5.39 -3.93 2.65
N CYS A 151 5.84 -3.27 1.59
CA CYS A 151 6.88 -3.75 0.68
C CYS A 151 7.95 -2.67 0.49
N ASN A 152 9.23 -3.06 0.64
CA ASN A 152 10.39 -2.19 0.39
C ASN A 152 11.43 -2.93 -0.45
N LYS A 153 12.33 -2.18 -1.08
CA LYS A 153 13.54 -2.78 -1.65
C LYS A 153 14.46 -3.33 -0.55
N LYS A 154 15.12 -4.44 -0.81
CA LYS A 154 16.19 -4.98 0.05
C LYS A 154 17.38 -4.04 0.13
#